data_AF-A0AA51CE21-F1
#
_entry.id   AF-A0AA51CE21-F1
#
_cell.length_a   1.000
_cell.length_b   1.000
_cell.length_c   1.000
_cell.angle_alpha   90.00
_cell.angle_beta   90.00
_cell.angle_gamma   90.00
#
_symmetry.space_group_name_H-M   'P 1'
#
loop_
_entity.id
_entity.type
_entity.pdbx_description
1 polymer ?
#
loop_
_entity_poly.entity_id
_entity_poly.type
_entity_poly.pdbx_seq_one_letter_code
_entity_poly.pdbx_strand_id
1 'polypeptide(L)'
;MLRKTILEQVEETFADCKIGTLLSRREIIEAVHLRHNTNRSSIIPSGYCYNITNQGKQQSQGMDQFYIFEYISRNTYKYLGKHFPYSGAVYHKPKGSQNEYLVGFWKNGVFEPKSE
;
A
#
# COMPACT_ATOMS: atom_id res chain seq x y z
N MET A 1 -21.92 9.22 -15.06
CA MET A 1 -20.75 8.33 -14.83
C MET A 1 -20.20 8.66 -13.45
N LEU A 2 -20.15 7.71 -12.52
CA LEU A 2 -19.59 7.95 -11.18
C LEU A 2 -18.07 8.16 -11.28
N ARG A 3 -17.56 9.14 -10.54
CA ARG A 3 -16.12 9.43 -10.49
C ARG A 3 -15.45 8.35 -9.63
N LYS A 4 -14.51 7.60 -10.22
CA LYS A 4 -13.70 6.61 -9.51
C LYS A 4 -12.87 7.28 -8.42
N THR A 5 -12.79 6.64 -7.27
CA THR A 5 -11.88 6.96 -6.17
C THR A 5 -10.42 6.73 -6.59
N ILE A 6 -9.47 7.27 -5.82
CA ILE A 6 -8.04 7.05 -6.08
C ILE A 6 -7.68 5.57 -5.92
N LEU A 7 -8.33 4.85 -4.98
CA LEU A 7 -8.08 3.42 -4.77
C LEU A 7 -8.46 2.58 -5.99
N GLU A 8 -9.65 2.81 -6.55
CA GLU A 8 -10.11 2.12 -7.76
C GLU A 8 -9.21 2.42 -8.96
N GLN A 9 -8.73 3.65 -9.10
CA GLN A 9 -7.80 4.02 -10.17
C GLN A 9 -6.45 3.31 -10.03
N VAL A 10 -5.93 3.18 -8.81
CA VAL A 10 -4.70 2.43 -8.54
C VAL A 10 -4.92 0.95 -8.84
N GLU A 11 -6.05 0.36 -8.41
CA GLU A 11 -6.41 -1.03 -8.73
C GLU A 11 -6.43 -1.28 -10.24
N GLU A 12 -7.15 -0.44 -11.00
CA GLU A 12 -7.24 -0.55 -12.46
C GLU A 12 -5.90 -0.34 -13.16
N THR A 13 -5.05 0.55 -12.66
CA THR A 13 -3.74 0.83 -13.27
C THR A 13 -2.84 -0.40 -13.24
N PHE A 14 -2.90 -1.20 -12.17
CA PHE A 14 -2.03 -2.37 -11.97
C PHE A 14 -2.76 -3.71 -12.08
N ALA A 15 -3.97 -3.74 -12.64
CA ALA A 15 -4.76 -4.97 -12.80
C ALA A 15 -4.02 -6.07 -13.59
N ASP A 16 -3.25 -5.67 -14.59
CA ASP A 16 -2.47 -6.58 -15.46
C ASP A 16 -0.99 -6.67 -15.06
N CYS A 17 -0.60 -6.08 -13.92
CA CYS A 17 0.79 -6.12 -13.47
C CYS A 17 1.16 -7.54 -13.00
N LYS A 18 2.33 -8.04 -13.41
CA LYS A 18 2.79 -9.36 -12.97
C LYS A 18 3.16 -9.30 -11.48
N ILE A 19 2.63 -10.24 -10.69
CA ILE A 19 3.03 -10.42 -9.29
C ILE A 19 4.56 -10.58 -9.18
N GLY A 20 5.16 -9.88 -8.22
CA GLY A 20 6.60 -9.83 -7.99
C GLY A 20 7.33 -8.72 -8.75
N THR A 21 6.65 -7.97 -9.63
CA THR A 21 7.27 -6.84 -10.34
C THR A 21 7.75 -5.78 -9.34
N LEU A 22 9.01 -5.37 -9.47
CA LEU A 22 9.56 -4.24 -8.72
C LEU A 22 9.26 -2.95 -9.46
N LEU A 23 8.73 -1.98 -8.72
CA LEU A 23 8.31 -0.67 -9.21
C LEU A 23 8.89 0.41 -8.32
N SER A 24 9.36 1.47 -8.94
CA SER A 24 9.75 2.67 -8.23
C SER A 24 8.54 3.50 -7.80
N ARG A 25 8.70 4.34 -6.76
CA ARG A 25 7.67 5.33 -6.36
C ARG A 25 7.20 6.18 -7.55
N ARG A 26 8.15 6.59 -8.41
CA ARG A 26 7.88 7.45 -9.56
C ARG A 26 7.05 6.71 -10.60
N GLU A 27 7.42 5.47 -10.94
CA GLU A 27 6.66 4.65 -11.90
C GLU A 27 5.21 4.47 -11.43
N ILE A 28 5.00 4.20 -10.14
CA ILE A 28 3.65 4.04 -9.61
C ILE A 28 2.83 5.31 -9.78
N ILE A 29 3.40 6.46 -9.40
CA ILE A 29 2.71 7.76 -9.47
C ILE A 29 2.44 8.17 -10.91
N GLU A 30 3.42 8.04 -11.81
CA GLU A 30 3.27 8.41 -13.21
C GLU A 30 2.29 7.49 -13.94
N ALA A 31 2.30 6.18 -13.68
CA ALA A 31 1.35 5.26 -14.31
C ALA A 31 -0.11 5.62 -14.00
N VAL A 32 -0.41 5.89 -12.72
CA VAL A 32 -1.77 6.29 -12.30
C VAL A 32 -2.13 7.67 -12.84
N HIS A 33 -1.20 8.63 -12.79
CA HIS A 33 -1.43 9.97 -13.33
C HIS A 33 -1.70 9.95 -14.83
N LEU A 34 -0.89 9.26 -15.62
CA LEU A 34 -1.03 9.21 -17.08
C LEU A 34 -2.34 8.52 -17.48
N ARG A 35 -2.78 7.50 -16.74
CA ARG A 35 -4.01 6.75 -17.05
C ARG A 35 -5.30 7.49 -16.64
N HIS A 36 -5.27 8.22 -15.53
CA HIS A 36 -6.48 8.79 -14.92
C HIS A 36 -6.48 10.31 -14.75
N ASN A 37 -5.39 10.98 -15.12
CA ASN A 37 -5.14 12.41 -14.88
C ASN A 37 -5.23 12.80 -13.39
N THR A 38 -4.84 11.89 -12.50
CA THR A 38 -4.92 12.07 -11.05
C THR A 38 -3.78 12.92 -10.54
N ASN A 39 -4.03 13.77 -9.54
CA ASN A 39 -2.96 14.60 -8.97
C ASN A 39 -1.86 13.69 -8.39
N ARG A 40 -0.61 13.92 -8.83
CA ARG A 40 0.56 13.16 -8.38
C ARG A 40 0.72 13.18 -6.86
N SER A 41 0.39 14.30 -6.21
CA SER A 41 0.53 14.44 -4.76
C SER A 41 -0.51 13.64 -3.96
N SER A 42 -1.65 13.29 -4.57
CA SER A 42 -2.68 12.47 -3.93
C SER A 42 -2.43 10.96 -4.08
N ILE A 43 -1.46 10.55 -4.90
CA ILE A 43 -1.07 9.15 -5.06
C ILE A 43 0.03 8.85 -4.04
N ILE A 44 -0.29 8.01 -3.05
CA ILE A 44 0.61 7.70 -1.93
C ILE A 44 0.87 6.20 -1.95
N PRO A 45 1.92 5.71 -2.65
CA PRO A 45 2.17 4.27 -2.82
C PRO A 45 2.31 3.48 -1.51
N SER A 46 2.93 4.08 -0.48
CA SER A 46 2.99 3.48 0.87
C SER A 46 1.61 3.28 1.49
N GLY A 47 0.63 4.08 1.07
CA GLY A 47 -0.77 3.94 1.44
C GLY A 47 -1.46 2.72 0.83
N TYR A 48 -0.79 1.91 0.01
CA TYR A 48 -1.37 0.67 -0.55
C TYR A 48 -0.50 -0.56 -0.25
N CYS A 49 0.39 -0.44 0.74
CA CYS A 49 1.33 -1.50 1.10
C CYS A 49 0.82 -2.38 2.25
N TYR A 50 1.01 -3.70 2.13
CA TYR A 50 0.67 -4.65 3.18
C TYR A 50 1.51 -4.48 4.45
N ASN A 51 2.81 -4.21 4.30
CA ASN A 51 3.80 -4.32 5.37
C ASN A 51 4.15 -3.00 6.08
N ILE A 52 3.54 -1.89 5.66
CA ILE A 52 3.72 -0.58 6.32
C ILE A 52 2.37 0.12 6.50
N THR A 53 2.23 0.86 7.59
CA THR A 53 1.03 1.62 7.91
C THR A 53 1.36 2.98 8.55
N ASN A 54 0.32 3.79 8.81
CA ASN A 54 0.43 5.09 9.47
C ASN A 54 -0.75 5.30 10.44
N GLN A 55 -0.66 6.30 11.32
CA GLN A 55 -1.71 6.58 12.32
C GLN A 55 -3.10 6.75 11.72
N GLY A 56 -3.21 7.50 10.61
CA GLY A 56 -4.49 7.75 9.96
C GLY A 56 -5.16 6.44 9.52
N LYS A 57 -4.39 5.53 8.92
CA LYS A 57 -4.88 4.20 8.54
C LYS A 57 -5.28 3.34 9.72
N GLN A 58 -4.54 3.40 10.82
CA GLN A 58 -4.88 2.64 12.02
C GLN A 58 -6.21 3.09 12.63
N GLN A 59 -6.57 4.37 12.48
CA GLN A 59 -7.79 4.97 13.03
C GLN A 59 -9.02 4.84 12.11
N SER A 60 -8.84 4.69 10.79
CA SER A 60 -9.91 4.82 9.80
C SER A 60 -10.61 3.50 9.41
N GLN A 61 -11.28 2.82 10.33
CA GLN A 61 -12.03 1.55 10.07
C GLN A 61 -11.15 0.29 9.84
N GLY A 62 -10.00 0.19 10.50
CA GLY A 62 -9.22 -1.07 10.57
C GLY A 62 -8.29 -1.34 9.38
N MET A 63 -7.72 -2.56 9.34
CA MET A 63 -6.84 -3.04 8.27
C MET A 63 -7.62 -3.73 7.12
N ASP A 64 -8.92 -3.45 6.95
CA ASP A 64 -9.72 -3.92 5.80
C ASP A 64 -9.53 -3.02 4.57
N GLN A 65 -8.38 -2.35 4.48
CA GLN A 65 -8.09 -1.38 3.43
C GLN A 65 -7.58 -2.06 2.14
N PHE A 66 -7.53 -1.27 1.08
CA PHE A 66 -6.92 -1.67 -0.17
C PHE A 66 -5.39 -1.80 -0.03
N TYR A 67 -4.87 -3.00 -0.31
CA TYR A 67 -3.44 -3.30 -0.38
C TYR A 67 -3.12 -4.08 -1.64
N ILE A 68 -2.06 -3.67 -2.33
CA ILE A 68 -1.59 -4.34 -3.56
C ILE A 68 -0.05 -4.36 -3.67
N PHE A 69 0.66 -3.67 -2.77
CA PHE A 69 2.12 -3.57 -2.79
C PHE A 69 2.74 -4.11 -1.51
N GLU A 70 4.01 -4.45 -1.60
CA GLU A 70 4.92 -4.57 -0.46
C GLU A 70 5.98 -3.47 -0.59
N TYR A 71 6.23 -2.73 0.49
CA TYR A 71 7.33 -1.79 0.56
C TYR A 71 8.64 -2.56 0.78
N ILE A 72 9.59 -2.44 -0.15
CA ILE A 72 10.88 -3.15 -0.06
C ILE A 72 11.93 -2.26 0.58
N SER A 73 12.06 -1.03 0.07
CA SER A 73 13.05 -0.06 0.52
C SER A 73 12.69 1.32 -0.01
N ARG A 74 13.52 2.33 0.28
CA ARG A 74 13.27 3.70 -0.17
C ARG A 74 13.05 3.72 -1.68
N ASN A 75 11.88 4.26 -2.07
CA ASN A 75 11.41 4.35 -3.46
C ASN A 75 11.18 3.02 -4.18
N THR A 76 11.23 1.87 -3.52
CA THR A 76 11.08 0.55 -4.16
C THR A 76 9.92 -0.21 -3.56
N TYR A 77 9.03 -0.68 -4.43
CA TYR A 77 7.83 -1.41 -4.09
C TYR A 77 7.76 -2.68 -4.93
N LYS A 78 7.15 -3.72 -4.40
CA LYS A 78 6.87 -4.96 -5.13
C LYS A 78 5.37 -5.10 -5.29
N TYR A 79 4.90 -5.31 -6.51
CA TYR A 79 3.49 -5.60 -6.76
C TYR A 79 3.16 -7.02 -6.29
N LEU A 80 2.10 -7.13 -5.49
CA LEU A 80 1.56 -8.39 -4.98
C LEU A 80 0.16 -8.68 -5.49
N GLY A 81 -0.59 -7.64 -5.84
CA GLY A 81 -2.01 -7.74 -6.21
C GLY A 81 -2.93 -7.72 -5.00
N LYS A 82 -4.23 -7.58 -5.29
CA LYS A 82 -5.28 -7.50 -4.28
C LYS A 82 -5.56 -8.88 -3.69
N HIS A 83 -5.87 -8.91 -2.39
CA HIS A 83 -6.16 -10.14 -1.63
C HIS A 83 -5.01 -11.17 -1.71
N PHE A 84 -3.78 -10.71 -1.94
CA PHE A 84 -2.61 -11.56 -1.88
C PHE A 84 -2.51 -12.17 -0.48
N PRO A 85 -2.20 -13.49 -0.33
CA PRO A 85 -2.06 -14.16 0.96
C PRO A 85 -0.73 -13.77 1.62
N TYR A 86 -0.54 -12.46 1.83
CA TYR A 86 0.66 -11.90 2.41
C TYR A 86 0.85 -12.44 3.82
N SER A 87 2.10 -12.78 4.13
CA SER A 87 2.53 -13.18 5.47
C SER A 87 3.77 -12.39 5.83
N GLY A 88 3.69 -11.61 6.90
CA GLY A 88 4.80 -10.74 7.30
C GLY A 88 4.40 -9.67 8.31
N ALA A 89 5.41 -9.10 8.96
CA ALA A 89 5.22 -8.02 9.92
C ALA A 89 4.72 -6.73 9.24
N VAL A 90 3.94 -5.96 9.99
CA VAL A 90 3.48 -4.62 9.62
C VAL A 90 4.09 -3.60 10.55
N TYR A 91 4.77 -2.62 9.97
CA TYR A 91 5.45 -1.58 10.73
C TYR A 91 4.80 -0.21 10.51
N HIS A 92 4.83 0.62 11.54
CA HIS A 92 4.53 2.03 11.44
C HIS A 92 5.77 2.83 11.80
N LYS A 93 6.18 3.71 10.87
CA LYS A 93 7.20 4.73 11.11
C LYS A 93 6.57 6.12 11.15
N PRO A 94 6.40 6.73 12.34
CA PRO A 94 5.87 8.08 12.45
C PRO A 94 6.75 9.09 11.69
N LYS A 95 6.11 10.13 11.14
CA LYS A 95 6.82 11.19 10.43
C LYS A 95 7.85 11.86 11.36
N GLY A 96 9.10 11.92 10.93
CA GLY A 96 10.21 12.51 11.71
C GLY A 96 10.83 11.56 12.74
N SER A 97 10.27 10.37 12.94
CA SER A 97 10.87 9.34 13.79
C SER A 97 11.94 8.55 13.03
N GLN A 98 13.02 8.18 13.73
CA GLN A 98 13.95 7.15 13.25
C GLN A 98 13.48 5.74 13.60
N ASN A 99 12.57 5.62 14.56
CA ASN A 99 12.09 4.35 15.09
C ASN A 99 10.89 3.83 14.29
N GLU A 100 10.87 2.53 14.09
CA GLU A 100 9.74 1.77 13.54
C GLU A 100 9.08 0.98 14.67
N TYR A 101 7.75 0.92 14.65
CA TYR A 101 6.96 0.22 15.64
C TYR A 101 6.23 -0.94 14.97
N LEU A 102 6.38 -2.14 15.51
CA LEU A 102 5.61 -3.31 15.09
C LEU A 102 4.14 -3.09 15.48
N VAL A 103 3.27 -3.11 14.47
CA VAL A 103 1.81 -2.94 14.63
C VAL A 103 1.10 -4.29 14.68
N GLY A 104 1.64 -5.30 14.00
CA GLY A 104 1.02 -6.62 13.91
C GLY A 104 1.65 -7.44 12.78
N PHE A 105 0.95 -8.51 12.41
CA PHE A 105 1.39 -9.45 11.39
C PHE A 105 0.24 -9.80 10.47
N TRP A 106 0.51 -9.91 9.18
CA TRP A 106 -0.35 -10.67 8.31
C TRP A 106 0.03 -12.15 8.38
N LYS A 107 -0.97 -13.03 8.40
CA LYS A 107 -0.82 -14.48 8.24
C LYS A 107 -1.80 -14.96 7.17
N ASN A 108 -1.27 -15.38 6.03
CA ASN A 108 -2.05 -15.85 4.88
C ASN A 108 -3.18 -14.87 4.49
N GLY A 109 -2.89 -13.57 4.47
CA GLY A 109 -3.86 -12.53 4.11
C GLY A 109 -4.81 -12.11 5.24
N VAL A 110 -4.66 -12.63 6.46
CA VAL A 110 -5.41 -12.20 7.66
C VAL A 110 -4.52 -11.35 8.55
N PHE A 111 -4.94 -10.13 8.89
CA PHE A 111 -4.18 -9.25 9.78
C PHE A 111 -4.46 -9.58 11.26
N GLU A 112 -3.39 -9.77 12.03
CA GLU A 112 -3.41 -9.94 13.48
C GLU A 112 -2.66 -8.76 14.11
N PRO A 113 -3.33 -7.92 14.93
CA PRO A 113 -2.65 -6.86 15.65
C PRO A 113 -1.64 -7.45 16.63
N LYS A 114 -0.54 -6.74 16.87
CA LYS A 114 0.42 -7.11 17.91
C LYS A 114 -0.32 -7.12 19.25
N SER A 115 -0.36 -8.27 19.91
CA SER A 115 -0.75 -8.38 21.31
C SER A 115 0.27 -7.69 22.21
N GLU A 116 -0.22 -6.96 23.21
CA GLU A 116 0.60 -6.31 24.24
C GLU A 116 1.37 -7.32 25.11
#